data_AF-A0A7Y2AEW3-F1
#
_entry.id   AF-A0A7Y2AEW3-F1
#
_cell.length_a   1.000
_cell.length_b   1.000
_cell.length_c   1.000
_cell.angle_alpha   90.00
_cell.angle_beta   90.00
_cell.angle_gamma   90.00
#
_symmetry.space_group_name_H-M   'P 1'
#
loop_
_entity.id
_entity.type
_entity.pdbx_description
1 polymer ?
#
loop_
_entity_poly.entity_id
_entity_poly.type
_entity_poly.pdbx_seq_one_letter_code
_entity_poly.pdbx_strand_id
1 'polypeptide(L)' 'MLLDAIAASPYPSIRRLDVNVDGGQIVISGSVESFFLKQLAQETVKPHSQGDKIVNCTTVRQ' A
#
# COMPACT_ATOMS: atom_id res chain seq x y z
N MET A 1 -9.78 -8.94 1.61
CA MET A 1 -9.58 -8.99 0.14
C MET A 1 -8.39 -8.16 -0.34
N LEU A 2 -8.25 -6.88 0.05
CA LEU A 2 -7.00 -6.10 -0.12
C LEU A 2 -7.05 -4.88 0.81
N LEU A 3 -8.20 -4.18 0.74
CA LEU A 3 -8.53 -3.06 1.62
C LEU A 3 -8.51 -3.47 3.09
N ASP A 4 -8.99 -4.69 3.42
CA ASP A 4 -8.92 -5.21 4.79
C ASP A 4 -7.48 -5.36 5.30
N ALA A 5 -6.52 -5.72 4.44
CA ALA A 5 -5.12 -5.90 4.83
C ALA A 5 -4.47 -4.54 5.17
N ILE A 6 -4.78 -3.51 4.37
CA ILE A 6 -4.37 -2.13 4.64
C ILE A 6 -5.01 -1.62 5.93
N ALA A 7 -6.33 -1.82 6.09
CA ALA A 7 -7.08 -1.36 7.25
C ALA A 7 -6.67 -2.06 8.56
N ALA A 8 -6.23 -3.33 8.49
CA ALA A 8 -5.73 -4.08 9.62
C ALA A 8 -4.29 -3.73 10.02
N SER A 9 -3.58 -2.91 9.23
CA SER A 9 -2.21 -2.53 9.54
C SER A 9 -2.12 -1.84 10.90
N PRO A 10 -1.15 -2.18 11.77
CA PRO A 10 -0.96 -1.48 13.04
C PRO A 10 -0.51 -0.03 12.83
N TYR A 11 0.01 0.32 11.64
CA TYR A 11 0.54 1.65 11.33
C TYR A 11 -0.56 2.59 10.82
N PRO A 12 -0.85 3.71 11.52
CA PRO A 12 -1.90 4.65 11.13
C PRO A 12 -1.69 5.30 9.76
N SER A 13 -0.45 5.46 9.30
CA SER A 13 -0.17 5.96 7.96
C SER A 13 -0.50 4.95 6.87
N ILE A 14 -0.22 3.66 7.09
CA ILE A 14 -0.57 2.61 6.16
C ILE A 14 -2.09 2.51 6.03
N ARG A 15 -2.85 2.54 7.14
CA ARG A 15 -4.33 2.53 7.10
C ARG A 15 -4.96 3.69 6.34
N ARG A 16 -4.24 4.81 6.19
CA ARG A 16 -4.69 6.01 5.47
C ARG A 16 -4.28 6.02 3.99
N LEU A 17 -3.56 5.01 3.53
CA LEU A 17 -3.18 4.91 2.12
C LEU A 17 -4.39 4.55 1.27
N ASP A 18 -4.47 5.18 0.12
CA ASP A 18 -5.44 4.84 -0.90
C ASP A 18 -4.88 3.71 -1.77
N VAL A 19 -5.70 2.69 -2.00
CA VAL A 19 -5.32 1.54 -2.80
C VAL A 19 -6.39 1.29 -3.86
N ASN A 20 -5.99 1.44 -5.12
CA ASN A 20 -6.85 1.21 -6.26
C ASN A 20 -6.36 0.01 -7.07
N VAL A 21 -7.30 -0.80 -7.57
CA VAL A 21 -7.03 -1.95 -8.42
C VAL A 21 -7.66 -1.69 -9.78
N ASP A 22 -6.84 -1.56 -10.81
CA ASP A 22 -7.30 -1.31 -12.17
C ASP A 22 -6.43 -2.06 -13.19
N GLY A 23 -7.07 -2.73 -14.15
CA GLY A 23 -6.39 -3.33 -15.30
C GLY A 23 -5.22 -4.28 -14.99
N GLY A 24 -5.27 -5.02 -13.87
CA GLY A 24 -4.17 -5.91 -13.44
C GLY A 24 -3.02 -5.18 -12.73
N GLN A 25 -3.28 -3.98 -12.19
CA GLN A 25 -2.35 -3.19 -11.42
C GLN A 25 -2.97 -2.75 -10.10
N ILE A 26 -2.17 -2.83 -9.03
CA ILE A 26 -2.49 -2.28 -7.72
C ILE A 26 -1.65 -1.04 -7.51
N VAL A 27 -2.32 0.12 -7.41
CA VAL A 27 -1.67 1.40 -7.16
C VAL A 27 -1.87 1.79 -5.72
N ILE A 28 -0.76 1.98 -4.99
CA ILE A 28 -0.75 2.45 -3.61
C ILE A 28 -0.36 3.93 -3.63
N SER A 29 -1.21 4.80 -3.10
CA SER A 29 -0.97 6.24 -3.08
C SER A 29 -1.24 6.86 -1.69
N GLY A 30 -0.66 8.05 -1.46
CA GLY A 30 -0.72 8.75 -0.18
C GLY A 30 0.66 9.14 0.35
N SER A 31 0.77 9.25 1.67
CA SER A 31 2.01 9.67 2.35
C SER A 31 2.31 8.81 3.57
N VAL A 32 3.59 8.52 3.76
CA VAL A 32 4.13 7.77 4.91
C VAL A 32 5.27 8.54 5.56
N GLU A 33 5.57 8.23 6.82
CA GLU A 33 6.59 8.95 7.62
C GLU A 33 8.02 8.41 7.40
N SER A 34 8.18 7.31 6.67
CA SER A 34 9.52 6.76 6.41
C SER A 34 9.56 5.85 5.17
N PHE A 35 10.76 5.66 4.63
CA PHE A 35 11.01 4.66 3.59
C PHE A 35 10.71 3.23 4.05
N PHE A 36 10.89 2.94 5.35
CA PHE A 36 10.48 1.67 5.94
C PHE A 36 8.97 1.44 5.76
N LEU A 37 8.15 2.44 6.10
CA LEU A 37 6.69 2.35 5.94
C LEU A 37 6.28 2.30 4.47
N LYS A 38 7.03 2.97 3.58
CA LYS A 38 6.84 2.86 2.13
C LYS A 38 7.00 1.40 1.68
N GLN A 39 8.07 0.73 2.10
CA GLN A 39 8.29 -0.68 1.77
C GLN A 39 7.24 -1.59 2.40
N LEU A 40 6.90 -1.35 3.67
CA LEU A 40 5.93 -2.15 4.40
C LEU A 40 4.53 -2.08 3.78
N ALA A 41 4.11 -0.92 3.27
CA ALA A 41 2.85 -0.78 2.54
C ALA A 41 2.79 -1.71 1.32
N GLN A 42 3.88 -1.79 0.56
CA GLN A 42 3.97 -2.68 -0.60
C GLN A 42 3.95 -4.16 -0.19
N GLU A 43 4.68 -4.55 0.85
CA GLU A 43 4.66 -5.92 1.36
C GLU A 43 3.31 -6.31 1.97
N THR A 44 2.53 -5.36 2.50
CA THR A 44 1.16 -5.61 2.99
C THR A 44 0.21 -6.02 1.85
N VAL A 45 0.39 -5.41 0.68
CA VAL A 45 -0.45 -5.63 -0.51
C VAL A 45 -0.04 -6.89 -1.28
N LYS A 46 1.26 -7.24 -1.25
CA LYS A 46 1.85 -8.30 -2.07
C LYS A 46 1.21 -9.69 -1.97
N PRO A 47 0.83 -10.22 -0.79
CA PRO A 47 0.13 -11.51 -0.70
C PRO A 47 -1.23 -11.52 -1.40
N HIS A 48 -1.80 -10.34 -1.64
CA HIS A 48 -3.14 -10.15 -2.18
C HIS A 48 -3.13 -9.77 -3.66
N SER A 49 -1.96 -9.61 -4.29
CA SER A 49 -1.88 -9.11 -5.66
C SER A 49 -2.25 -10.15 -6.73
N GLN A 50 -2.24 -11.45 -6.42
CA GLN A 50 -2.64 -12.53 -7.34
C GLN A 50 -2.09 -12.42 -8.78
N GLY A 51 -0.91 -11.82 -8.96
CA GLY A 51 -0.29 -11.60 -10.28
C GLY A 51 -0.36 -10.15 -10.78
N ASP A 52 -1.16 -9.30 -10.15
CA ASP A 52 -1.23 -7.88 -10.45
C ASP A 52 0.09 -7.18 -10.14
N LYS A 53 0.45 -6.23 -10.99
CA LYS A 53 1.63 -5.40 -10.81
C LYS A 53 1.40 -4.41 -9.68
N ILE A 54 2.30 -4.35 -8.70
CA ILE A 54 2.19 -3.39 -7.60
C ILE A 54 3.00 -2.14 -7.92
N VAL A 55 2.35 -0.97 -7.85
CA VAL A 55 2.97 0.33 -8.09
C VAL A 55 2.83 1.19 -6.83
N ASN A 56 3.96 1.52 -6.21
CA ASN A 56 3.98 2.27 -4.96
C ASN A 56 4.32 3.75 -5.18
N CYS A 57 3.28 4.57 -5.31
CA CYS A 57 3.34 6.01 -5.52
C CYS A 57 3.34 6.81 -4.21
N THR A 58 3.58 6.19 -3.06
CA THR A 58 3.58 6.91 -1.78
C THR A 58 4.75 7.88 -1.66
N THR A 59 4.51 9.03 -1.04
CA THR A 59 5.58 10.01 -0.72
C THR A 59 6.03 9.85 0.74
N VAL A 60 7.32 10.02 0.99
CA VAL A 60 7.85 10.05 2.35
C VAL A 60 7.85 11.49 2.83
N ARG A 61 7.12 11.79 3.91
CA ARG A 61 7.16 13.10 4.58
C ARG A 61 8.31 13.05 5.59
N GLN A 62 9.37 13.80 5.32
CA GLN A 62 10.47 14.06 6.26
C GLN A 62 10.14 15.25 7.17
#